data_AF-A0A7V8SVH4-F1
#
_entry.id   AF-A0A7V8SVH4-F1
#
_cell.length_a   1.000
_cell.length_b   1.000
_cell.length_c   1.000
_cell.angle_alpha   90.00
_cell.angle_beta   90.00
_cell.angle_gamma   90.00
#
_symmetry.space_group_name_H-M   'P 1'
#
loop_
_entity.id
_entity.type
_entity.pdbx_description
1 polymer ?
#
loop_
_entity_poly.entity_id
_entity_poly.type
_entity_poly.pdbx_seq_one_letter_code
_entity_poly.pdbx_strand_id
1 'polypeptide(L)'
;MARGWESKDVEAQVEETQTPRQKAPTGTKSAEQISREQQRKDLQLSRTRIMNELVSATHPNHRKSLEAALAHLEKKLSELG
;
A
#
# COMPACT_ATOMS: atom_id res chain seq x y z
N MET A 1 0.74 7.11 22.79
CA MET A 1 -0.13 7.08 21.58
C MET A 1 0.72 7.03 20.31
N ALA A 2 1.71 6.12 20.28
CA ALA A 2 2.53 5.90 19.10
C ALA A 2 1.66 5.19 18.06
N ARG A 3 1.41 5.88 16.96
CA ARG A 3 0.46 5.49 15.92
C ARG A 3 1.03 4.26 15.23
N GLY A 4 0.34 3.13 15.36
CA GLY A 4 0.74 1.84 14.81
C GLY A 4 1.04 1.95 13.32
N TRP A 5 2.33 1.88 13.00
CA TRP A 5 2.86 1.49 11.69
C TRP A 5 3.31 0.03 11.71
N GLU A 6 3.00 -0.68 12.79
CA GLU A 6 3.29 -2.10 12.92
C GLU A 6 2.00 -2.83 12.60
N SER A 7 2.00 -3.42 11.41
CA SER A 7 1.73 -4.84 11.27
C SER A 7 0.69 -5.35 12.26
N LYS A 8 -0.57 -5.11 11.94
CA LYS A 8 -1.57 -6.14 12.21
C LYS A 8 -1.80 -6.80 10.88
N ASP A 9 -1.06 -7.89 10.69
CA ASP A 9 -1.39 -8.97 9.79
C ASP A 9 -2.91 -9.14 9.74
N VAL A 10 -3.52 -8.52 8.73
CA VAL A 10 -4.86 -8.88 8.31
C VAL A 10 -4.63 -10.01 7.33
N GLU A 11 -4.39 -11.20 7.90
CA GLU A 11 -4.83 -12.46 7.31
C GLU A 11 -6.36 -12.40 7.19
N ALA A 12 -6.87 -11.61 6.25
CA ALA A 12 -8.25 -11.68 5.84
C ALA A 12 -8.26 -11.80 4.33
N GLN A 13 -8.19 -13.06 3.91
CA GLN A 13 -9.19 -13.60 3.00
C GLN A 13 -9.38 -12.73 1.75
N VAL A 14 -8.43 -12.80 0.83
CA VAL A 14 -8.70 -12.43 -0.57
C VAL A 14 -9.48 -13.59 -1.20
N GLU A 15 -10.66 -13.82 -0.65
CA GLU A 15 -11.69 -14.66 -1.24
C GLU A 15 -12.55 -13.72 -2.10
N GLU A 16 -12.60 -14.06 -3.38
CA GLU A 16 -13.56 -13.58 -4.38
C GLU A 16 -13.49 -12.11 -4.83
N THR A 17 -13.10 -11.92 -6.09
CA THR A 17 -13.77 -11.10 -7.12
C THR A 17 -12.78 -10.98 -8.29
N GLN A 18 -12.52 -12.05 -9.03
CA GLN A 18 -13.19 -12.38 -10.30
C GLN A 18 -13.51 -11.16 -11.18
N THR A 19 -12.61 -10.86 -12.12
CA THR A 19 -12.97 -10.21 -13.38
C THR A 19 -13.06 -11.30 -14.46
N PRO A 20 -14.17 -11.43 -15.20
CA PRO A 20 -14.33 -12.52 -16.14
C PRO A 20 -13.70 -12.12 -17.48
N ARG A 21 -12.42 -12.45 -17.66
CA ARG A 21 -11.82 -12.46 -19.00
C ARG A 21 -11.08 -13.76 -19.24
N GLN A 22 -11.88 -14.70 -19.73
CA GLN A 22 -11.54 -15.63 -20.81
C GLN A 22 -10.34 -16.57 -20.55
N LYS A 23 -10.70 -17.82 -20.22
CA LYS A 23 -10.06 -19.06 -20.67
C LYS A 23 -8.55 -19.23 -20.36
N ALA A 24 -8.23 -19.81 -19.21
CA ALA A 24 -7.20 -20.87 -19.04
C ALA A 24 -7.12 -21.32 -17.56
N PRO A 25 -6.77 -22.59 -17.27
CA PRO A 25 -7.00 -23.23 -15.99
C PRO A 25 -5.89 -22.93 -14.96
N THR A 26 -6.29 -22.91 -13.68
CA THR A 26 -5.44 -23.21 -12.52
C THR A 26 -4.04 -22.59 -12.51
N GLY A 27 -3.97 -21.35 -12.07
CA GLY A 27 -2.80 -20.82 -11.40
C GLY A 27 -3.29 -20.10 -10.16
N THR A 28 -3.42 -20.82 -9.04
CA THR A 28 -3.44 -20.18 -7.73
C THR A 28 -2.26 -19.20 -7.73
N LYS A 29 -2.54 -17.90 -7.63
CA LYS A 29 -1.46 -16.93 -7.47
C LYS A 29 -0.58 -17.44 -6.33
N SER A 30 0.71 -17.67 -6.58
CA SER A 30 1.64 -18.11 -5.55
C SER A 30 1.52 -17.16 -4.36
N ALA A 31 1.63 -17.66 -3.12
CA ALA A 31 1.55 -16.84 -1.91
C ALA A 31 2.47 -15.60 -2.00
N GLU A 32 3.61 -15.74 -2.68
CA GLU A 32 4.56 -14.67 -2.98
C GLU A 32 3.96 -13.56 -3.84
N GLN A 33 3.15 -13.91 -4.84
CA GLN A 33 2.52 -12.95 -5.76
C GLN A 33 1.38 -12.19 -5.06
N ILE A 34 0.64 -12.87 -4.18
CA ILE A 34 -0.38 -12.24 -3.31
C ILE A 34 0.30 -11.28 -2.33
N SER A 35 1.39 -11.70 -1.70
CA SER A 35 2.16 -10.86 -0.77
C SER A 35 2.69 -9.60 -1.46
N ARG A 36 3.25 -9.72 -2.67
CA ARG A 36 3.69 -8.55 -3.45
C ARG A 36 2.56 -7.60 -3.82
N GLU A 37 1.41 -8.14 -4.26
CA GLU A 37 0.23 -7.33 -4.55
C GLU A 37 -0.27 -6.60 -3.30
N GLN A 38 -0.27 -7.27 -2.14
CA GLN A 38 -0.70 -6.68 -0.87
C GLN A 38 0.26 -5.58 -0.42
N GLN A 39 1.57 -5.85 -0.44
CA GLN A 39 2.61 -4.85 -0.13
C GLN A 39 2.45 -3.60 -1.00
N ARG A 40 2.19 -3.77 -2.29
CA ARG A 40 1.92 -2.65 -3.21
C ARG A 40 0.67 -1.87 -2.78
N LYS A 41 -0.43 -2.55 -2.48
CA LYS A 41 -1.68 -1.89 -2.03
C LYS A 41 -1.48 -1.11 -0.73
N ASP A 42 -0.74 -1.67 0.22
CA ASP A 42 -0.48 -1.04 1.52
C ASP A 42 0.36 0.25 1.35
N LEU A 43 1.37 0.21 0.47
CA LEU A 43 2.15 1.40 0.13
C LEU A 43 1.31 2.45 -0.60
N GLN A 44 0.41 2.04 -1.50
CA GLN A 44 -0.51 2.97 -2.19
C GLN A 44 -1.50 3.63 -1.23
N LEU A 45 -2.05 2.88 -0.27
CA LEU A 45 -2.95 3.39 0.75
C LEU A 45 -2.21 4.41 1.64
N SER A 46 -0.98 4.07 2.04
CA SER A 46 -0.12 4.96 2.82
C SER A 46 0.19 6.26 2.07
N ARG A 47 0.53 6.18 0.78
CA ARG A 47 0.76 7.35 -0.08
C ARG A 47 -0.46 8.26 -0.10
N THR A 48 -1.64 7.69 -0.31
CA THR A 48 -2.90 8.43 -0.39
C THR A 48 -3.20 9.14 0.93
N ARG A 49 -2.98 8.46 2.07
CA ARG A 49 -3.12 9.06 3.39
C ARG A 49 -2.17 10.23 3.60
N ILE A 50 -0.89 10.07 3.25
CA ILE A 50 0.10 11.14 3.39
C ILE A 50 -0.26 12.34 2.51
N MET A 51 -0.76 12.12 1.29
CA MET A 51 -1.24 13.20 0.44
C MET A 51 -2.42 13.96 1.09
N ASN A 52 -3.38 13.24 1.68
CA ASN A 52 -4.49 13.86 2.40
C ASN A 52 -4.02 14.62 3.65
N GLU A 53 -3.06 14.07 4.39
CA GLU A 53 -2.42 14.76 5.51
C GLU A 53 -1.66 16.01 5.02
N LEU A 54 -1.05 15.98 3.84
CA LEU A 54 -0.35 17.12 3.25
C LEU A 54 -1.28 18.29 2.92
N VAL A 55 -2.51 17.98 2.49
CA VAL A 55 -3.54 18.99 2.17
C VAL A 55 -4.04 19.68 3.43
N SER A 56 -4.14 18.95 4.54
CA SER A 56 -4.59 19.50 5.84
C SER A 56 -3.43 20.03 6.71
N ALA A 57 -2.18 19.70 6.40
CA ALA A 57 -1.01 20.12 7.15
C ALA A 57 -0.73 21.61 6.97
N THR A 58 -0.95 22.37 8.03
CA THR A 58 -0.64 23.82 8.08
C THR A 58 0.78 24.13 8.55
N HIS A 59 1.41 23.18 9.27
CA HIS A 59 2.72 23.39 9.88
C HIS A 59 3.86 23.04 8.91
N PRO A 60 4.81 23.96 8.64
CA PRO A 60 5.84 23.74 7.62
C PRO A 60 6.77 22.56 7.94
N ASN A 61 7.13 22.36 9.21
CA ASN A 61 7.95 21.21 9.62
C ASN A 61 7.21 19.88 9.47
N HIS A 62 5.91 19.87 9.78
CA HIS A 62 5.08 18.69 9.59
C HIS A 62 4.93 18.35 8.11
N ARG A 63 4.71 19.36 7.27
CA ARG A 63 4.64 19.20 5.81
C ARG A 63 5.92 18.61 5.24
N LYS A 64 7.10 19.12 5.64
CA LYS A 64 8.40 18.55 5.26
C LYS A 64 8.54 17.07 5.66
N SER A 65 8.08 16.71 6.85
CA SER A 65 8.12 15.31 7.30
C SER A 65 7.22 14.40 6.46
N LEU A 66 6.04 14.90 6.06
CA LEU A 66 5.11 14.19 5.19
C LEU A 66 5.65 14.05 3.76
N GLU A 67 6.28 15.09 3.21
CA GLU A 67 6.95 15.05 1.90
C GLU A 67 8.08 14.01 1.88
N ALA A 68 8.92 13.98 2.92
CA ALA A 68 9.99 12.98 3.03
C ALA A 68 9.44 11.55 3.14
N ALA A 69 8.37 11.35 3.92
CA ALA A 69 7.70 10.07 4.03
C ALA A 69 7.04 9.65 2.71
N LEU A 70 6.45 10.58 1.96
CA LEU A 70 5.88 10.33 0.64
C LEU A 70 6.96 9.88 -0.36
N ALA A 71 8.09 10.59 -0.43
CA ALA A 71 9.21 10.22 -1.30
C ALA A 71 9.75 8.82 -0.98
N HIS A 72 9.81 8.45 0.31
CA HIS A 72 10.22 7.12 0.73
C HIS A 72 9.23 6.02 0.30
N LEU A 73 7.91 6.27 0.41
CA LEU A 73 6.89 5.35 -0.07
C LEU A 73 6.90 5.19 -1.59
N GLU A 74 7.10 6.28 -2.33
CA GLU A 74 7.21 6.25 -3.79
C GLU A 74 8.44 5.46 -4.24
N LYS A 75 9.58 5.65 -3.59
CA LYS A 75 10.78 4.83 -3.86
C LYS A 75 10.50 3.34 -3.68
N LYS A 76 9.86 2.95 -2.57
CA LYS A 76 9.48 1.54 -2.32
C LYS A 76 8.51 1.02 -3.39
N LEU A 77 7.54 1.83 -3.82
CA LEU A 77 6.62 1.48 -4.90
C LEU A 77 7.34 1.27 -6.23
N SER A 78 8.36 2.08 -6.53
CA SER A 78 9.20 1.91 -7.72
C SER A 78 10.09 0.66 -7.66
N GLU A 79 10.57 0.28 -6.48
CA GLU A 79 11.36 -0.95 -6.28
C GLU A 79 10.50 -2.23 -6.36
N LEU A 80 9.18 -2.12 -6.10
CA LEU A 80 8.20 -3.21 -6.16
C LEU A 80 7.56 -3.41 -7.54
N GLY A 81 7.76 -2.49 -8.48
CA GLY A 81 7.21 -2.51 -9.84
C GLY A 81 8.19 -3.05 -10.86
#